data_AF-A0A437ABS5-F1
#
_entry.id   AF-A0A437ABS5-F1
#
_cell.length_a   1.000
_cell.length_b   1.000
_cell.length_c   1.000
_cell.angle_alpha   90.00
_cell.angle_beta   90.00
_cell.angle_gamma   90.00
#
_symmetry.space_group_name_H-M   'P 1'
#
loop_
_entity.id
_entity.type
_entity.pdbx_description
1 polymer ?
#
loop_
_entity_poly.entity_id
_entity_poly.type
_entity_poly.pdbx_seq_one_letter_code
_entity_poly.pdbx_strand_id
1 'polypeptide(L)'
;MGKQDILNPVPDNSEVLVIQLGSQSESHAIQHRHGEFLFRVRQSVGLSIAKTADDAIEFINTQHPAFILVIDSEFANPAYRRLQDEVAFIVEHGAAFIMCGVFPRNVDTEKFRHMALNAFNLAWDIGPIYRGKFELHKPCDVLDRIHRSEGIQIELQMAAALICNVEDRSRLYVCRELDRTQNKTLAALAFEKRGQGYYGWVGDLNGLGVIDNVIFKFIDRAGPKFRADRLRNLRRGRNMPQTRGGRPADHSRNNKAMRASRPPPRPHGPCDNCGCDFTTQICFDCKIVFYCSMSCMNAAARKHKEVCAAHRVTLSQAIEMADRGNPMPLVRELVIFPKDHQEVLERLIDCYRFRVEDLQKISGIRAGCYRDSGTGDVHLEEFVNFLRQLQRSNQPARPPWWELASQVQCEDMACNHIMRYYIGNPIDENEVVAHYGDKLMPAALRALSNVLYNGPVPERAEDTDDQDNNNQTTETDPIQEFGEGDDQWERGSSSGTDEIDKALGNLKLEDHVSTVAVIETKPEPPAPIRPSSPAPKATQPGPIPEAPLPRQPLRKRKREPIVHVWEPPTTTD
;
A
#
# COMPACT_ATOMS: atom_id res chain seq x y z
N MET A 1 0.29 -43.73 11.41
CA MET A 1 -0.89 -43.69 10.50
C MET A 1 -2.11 -43.40 11.34
N GLY A 2 -2.45 -42.11 11.53
CA GLY A 2 -3.53 -41.65 12.41
C GLY A 2 -4.74 -41.20 11.60
N LYS A 3 -5.94 -41.55 12.10
CA LYS A 3 -7.25 -41.33 11.47
C LYS A 3 -7.43 -39.86 11.05
N GLN A 4 -7.86 -39.64 9.81
CA GLN A 4 -8.42 -38.37 9.38
C GLN A 4 -9.73 -38.16 10.14
N ASP A 5 -9.72 -37.26 11.12
CA ASP A 5 -10.92 -36.87 11.85
C ASP A 5 -11.89 -36.19 10.88
N ILE A 6 -13.05 -36.83 10.71
CA ILE A 6 -14.19 -36.29 9.99
C ILE A 6 -14.71 -35.11 10.82
N LEU A 7 -14.45 -33.90 10.32
CA LEU A 7 -14.85 -32.64 10.95
C LEU A 7 -16.38 -32.60 11.12
N ASN A 8 -16.84 -32.50 12.38
CA ASN A 8 -18.23 -32.20 12.70
C ASN A 8 -18.64 -30.87 12.03
N PRO A 9 -19.92 -30.72 11.62
CA PRO A 9 -20.42 -29.50 10.98
C PRO A 9 -20.16 -28.29 11.89
N VAL A 10 -19.53 -27.27 11.30
CA VAL A 10 -19.15 -26.03 11.97
C VAL A 10 -20.43 -25.36 12.49
N PRO A 11 -20.48 -24.91 13.76
CA PRO A 11 -21.61 -24.12 14.23
C PRO A 11 -21.77 -22.87 13.35
N ASP A 12 -23.00 -22.59 12.90
CA ASP A 12 -23.35 -21.56 11.89
C ASP A 12 -23.01 -20.10 12.29
N ASN A 13 -22.36 -19.88 13.43
CA ASN A 13 -22.02 -18.56 13.96
C ASN A 13 -20.55 -18.53 14.43
N SER A 14 -19.60 -18.89 13.57
CA SER A 14 -18.18 -18.67 13.87
C SER A 14 -17.90 -17.18 14.07
N GLU A 15 -17.55 -16.78 15.28
CA GLU A 15 -17.27 -15.37 15.59
C GLU A 15 -15.83 -14.95 15.28
N VAL A 16 -14.94 -15.94 15.17
CA VAL A 16 -13.52 -15.75 14.92
C VAL A 16 -13.12 -16.32 13.56
N LEU A 17 -12.52 -15.47 12.72
CA LEU A 17 -11.84 -15.86 11.50
C LEU A 17 -10.33 -15.87 11.75
N VAL A 18 -9.66 -16.97 11.43
CA VAL A 18 -8.20 -17.06 11.35
C VAL A 18 -7.78 -17.01 9.89
N ILE A 19 -6.90 -16.08 9.55
CA ILE A 19 -6.31 -15.94 8.22
C ILE A 19 -4.92 -16.58 8.23
N GLN A 20 -4.72 -17.55 7.34
CA GLN A 20 -3.49 -18.34 7.26
C GLN A 20 -3.11 -18.60 5.79
N LEU A 21 -2.48 -17.61 5.15
CA LEU A 21 -2.24 -17.57 3.71
C LEU A 21 -0.95 -18.25 3.24
N GLY A 22 -0.05 -18.60 4.16
CA GLY A 22 1.24 -19.19 3.81
C GLY A 22 1.15 -20.62 3.32
N SER A 23 2.31 -21.15 3.00
CA SER A 23 2.50 -22.49 2.44
C SER A 23 1.95 -23.60 3.35
N GLN A 24 1.71 -24.79 2.77
CA GLN A 24 1.31 -25.96 3.57
C GLN A 24 2.31 -26.30 4.68
N SER A 25 3.61 -26.10 4.43
CA SER A 25 4.67 -26.26 5.44
C SER A 25 4.49 -25.30 6.62
N GLU A 26 4.19 -24.03 6.35
CA GLU A 26 3.93 -23.03 7.39
C GLU A 26 2.63 -23.34 8.15
N SER A 27 1.60 -23.82 7.46
CA SER A 27 0.37 -24.31 8.09
C SER A 27 0.64 -25.38 9.15
N HIS A 28 1.50 -26.35 8.83
CA HIS A 28 1.88 -27.40 9.77
C HIS A 28 2.68 -26.84 10.95
N ALA A 29 3.59 -25.89 10.71
CA ALA A 29 4.35 -25.24 11.77
C ALA A 29 3.44 -24.43 12.71
N ILE A 30 2.45 -23.71 12.16
CA ILE A 30 1.45 -22.95 12.91
C ILE A 30 0.61 -23.90 13.77
N GLN A 31 0.09 -24.99 13.19
CA GLN A 31 -0.68 -25.98 13.95
C GLN A 31 0.15 -26.63 15.06
N HIS A 32 1.43 -26.91 14.82
CA HIS A 32 2.30 -27.48 15.84
C HIS A 32 2.57 -26.50 17.00
N ARG A 33 2.78 -25.21 16.71
CA ARG A 33 3.14 -24.20 17.72
C ARG A 33 1.94 -23.58 18.43
N HIS A 34 0.84 -23.40 17.71
CA HIS A 34 -0.34 -22.67 18.18
C HIS A 34 -1.61 -23.52 18.17
N GLY A 35 -1.50 -24.84 17.93
CA GLY A 35 -2.64 -25.75 17.87
C GLY A 35 -3.47 -25.76 19.16
N GLU A 36 -2.82 -25.70 20.32
CA GLU A 36 -3.52 -25.62 21.62
C GLU A 36 -4.31 -24.32 21.77
N PHE A 37 -3.70 -23.17 21.45
CA PHE A 37 -4.38 -21.88 21.44
C PHE A 37 -5.59 -21.88 20.49
N LEU A 38 -5.38 -22.31 19.23
CA LEU A 38 -6.45 -22.38 18.23
C LEU A 38 -7.57 -23.34 18.65
N PHE A 39 -7.22 -24.46 19.26
CA PHE A 39 -8.18 -25.41 19.80
C PHE A 39 -9.02 -24.77 20.92
N ARG A 40 -8.40 -24.04 21.84
CA ARG A 40 -9.11 -23.30 22.90
C ARG A 40 -10.03 -22.21 22.34
N VAL A 41 -9.58 -21.46 21.32
CA VAL A 41 -10.41 -20.45 20.65
C VAL A 41 -11.62 -21.11 20.01
N ARG A 42 -11.40 -22.21 19.28
CA ARG A 42 -12.47 -23.01 18.65
C ARG A 42 -13.49 -23.52 19.66
N GLN A 43 -13.06 -23.97 20.83
CA GLN A 43 -13.96 -24.42 21.88
C GLN A 43 -14.76 -23.29 22.54
N SER A 44 -14.22 -22.07 22.56
CA SER A 44 -14.80 -20.96 23.33
C SER A 44 -15.79 -20.12 22.52
N VAL A 45 -15.46 -19.76 21.28
CA VAL A 45 -16.20 -18.75 20.48
C VAL A 45 -16.55 -19.20 19.06
N GLY A 46 -16.12 -20.40 18.66
CA GLY A 46 -16.24 -20.86 17.27
C GLY A 46 -15.15 -20.23 16.39
N LEU A 47 -14.55 -21.06 15.54
CA LEU A 47 -13.37 -20.71 14.76
C LEU A 47 -13.51 -21.21 13.33
N SER A 48 -13.30 -20.31 12.37
CA SER A 48 -13.12 -20.62 10.95
C SER A 48 -11.70 -20.27 10.52
N ILE A 49 -11.10 -21.08 9.65
CA ILE A 49 -9.75 -20.84 9.12
C ILE A 49 -9.86 -20.65 7.61
N ALA A 50 -9.45 -19.49 7.11
CA ALA A 50 -9.31 -19.21 5.69
C ALA A 50 -7.85 -19.40 5.25
N LYS A 51 -7.64 -20.18 4.20
CA LYS A 51 -6.32 -20.49 3.64
C LYS A 51 -6.01 -19.74 2.36
N THR A 52 -7.02 -19.09 1.77
CA THR A 52 -6.88 -18.25 0.59
C THR A 52 -7.47 -16.88 0.89
N ALA A 53 -7.05 -15.88 0.12
CA ALA A 53 -7.61 -14.53 0.26
C ALA A 53 -9.09 -14.48 -0.11
N ASP A 54 -9.50 -15.21 -1.15
CA ASP A 54 -10.90 -15.27 -1.58
C ASP A 54 -11.81 -15.91 -0.53
N ASP A 55 -11.38 -17.02 0.10
CA ASP A 55 -12.14 -17.65 1.20
C ASP A 55 -12.29 -16.69 2.39
N ALA A 56 -11.25 -15.92 2.69
CA ALA A 56 -11.28 -14.94 3.78
C ALA A 56 -12.24 -13.79 3.46
N ILE A 57 -12.20 -13.25 2.23
CA ILE A 57 -13.10 -12.19 1.75
C ILE A 57 -14.55 -12.69 1.74
N GLU A 58 -14.80 -13.90 1.24
CA GLU A 58 -16.14 -14.52 1.26
C GLU A 58 -16.66 -14.65 2.69
N PHE A 59 -15.82 -15.13 3.60
CA PHE A 59 -16.19 -15.26 5.01
C PHE A 59 -16.47 -13.90 5.66
N ILE A 60 -15.64 -12.88 5.43
CA ILE A 60 -15.85 -11.52 5.95
C ILE A 60 -17.19 -10.96 5.48
N ASN A 61 -17.51 -11.15 4.20
CA ASN A 61 -18.72 -10.62 3.57
C ASN A 61 -19.99 -11.37 3.95
N THR A 62 -19.90 -12.67 4.24
CA THR A 62 -21.07 -13.50 4.56
C THR A 62 -21.32 -13.62 6.05
N GLN A 63 -20.25 -13.80 6.84
CA GLN A 63 -20.34 -14.12 8.27
C GLN A 63 -20.05 -12.93 9.18
N HIS A 64 -19.42 -11.86 8.67
CA HIS A 64 -19.06 -10.66 9.43
C HIS A 64 -18.42 -10.98 10.80
N PRO A 65 -17.22 -11.59 10.82
CA PRO A 65 -16.57 -12.02 12.04
C PRO A 65 -16.41 -10.84 13.02
N ALA A 66 -16.57 -11.11 14.31
CA ALA A 66 -16.27 -10.14 15.36
C ALA A 66 -14.74 -10.04 15.60
N PHE A 67 -14.02 -11.12 15.33
CA PHE A 67 -12.57 -11.20 15.50
C PHE A 67 -11.90 -11.78 14.26
N ILE A 68 -10.82 -11.15 13.85
CA ILE A 68 -9.95 -11.61 12.77
C ILE A 68 -8.56 -11.77 13.36
N LEU A 69 -8.07 -13.02 13.41
CA LEU A 69 -6.73 -13.36 13.85
C LEU A 69 -5.86 -13.62 12.63
N VAL A 70 -4.78 -12.86 12.48
CA VAL A 70 -3.77 -13.11 11.44
C VAL A 70 -2.55 -13.73 12.10
N ILE A 71 -2.26 -14.97 11.72
CA ILE A 71 -1.17 -15.76 12.32
C ILE A 71 0.04 -15.83 11.39
N ASP A 72 -0.14 -15.49 10.13
CA ASP A 72 0.83 -15.64 9.06
C ASP A 72 1.24 -14.28 8.48
N SER A 73 2.55 -14.03 8.41
CA SER A 73 3.16 -12.81 7.86
C SER A 73 2.82 -12.56 6.39
N GLU A 74 2.43 -13.61 5.64
CA GLU A 74 2.10 -13.49 4.22
C GLU A 74 0.91 -12.54 3.98
N PHE A 75 0.06 -12.33 4.99
CA PHE A 75 -0.99 -11.30 4.97
C PHE A 75 -0.46 -9.88 4.72
N ALA A 76 0.76 -9.55 5.14
CA ALA A 76 1.38 -8.24 4.90
C ALA A 76 1.86 -8.04 3.46
N ASN A 77 1.86 -9.08 2.63
CA ASN A 77 2.28 -8.99 1.24
C ASN A 77 1.33 -8.04 0.46
N PRO A 78 1.84 -7.04 -0.28
CA PRO A 78 1.03 -6.16 -1.12
C PRO A 78 0.10 -6.88 -2.10
N ALA A 79 0.42 -8.12 -2.50
CA ALA A 79 -0.45 -8.95 -3.32
C ALA A 79 -1.85 -9.20 -2.72
N TYR A 80 -1.99 -9.12 -1.39
CA TYR A 80 -3.26 -9.27 -0.70
C TYR A 80 -3.93 -7.94 -0.31
N ARG A 81 -3.56 -6.84 -0.98
CA ARG A 81 -4.11 -5.51 -0.70
C ARG A 81 -5.63 -5.48 -0.59
N ARG A 82 -6.32 -6.13 -1.54
CA ARG A 82 -7.79 -6.23 -1.53
C ARG A 82 -8.33 -6.86 -0.24
N LEU A 83 -7.72 -7.94 0.25
CA LEU A 83 -8.12 -8.56 1.51
C LEU A 83 -7.80 -7.64 2.70
N GLN A 84 -6.66 -6.95 2.68
CA GLN A 84 -6.30 -5.99 3.73
C GLN A 84 -7.33 -4.85 3.82
N ASP A 85 -7.81 -4.34 2.68
CA ASP A 85 -8.82 -3.29 2.62
C ASP A 85 -10.19 -3.77 3.16
N GLU A 86 -10.61 -5.01 2.84
CA GLU A 86 -11.84 -5.61 3.40
C GLU A 86 -11.74 -5.81 4.92
N VAL A 87 -10.56 -6.22 5.41
CA VAL A 87 -10.27 -6.36 6.84
C VAL A 87 -10.29 -4.98 7.53
N ALA A 88 -9.66 -3.97 6.94
CA ALA A 88 -9.68 -2.61 7.47
C ALA A 88 -11.11 -2.06 7.54
N PHE A 89 -11.89 -2.26 6.47
CA PHE A 89 -13.29 -1.88 6.40
C PHE A 89 -14.10 -2.50 7.54
N ILE A 90 -14.03 -3.81 7.76
CA ILE A 90 -14.82 -4.44 8.84
C ILE A 90 -14.32 -4.05 10.23
N VAL A 91 -13.02 -3.77 10.40
CA VAL A 91 -12.46 -3.23 11.66
C VAL A 91 -13.05 -1.87 11.97
N GLU A 92 -13.11 -0.94 11.01
CA GLU A 92 -13.75 0.37 11.21
C GLU A 92 -15.22 0.24 11.65
N HIS A 93 -15.88 -0.85 11.23
CA HIS A 93 -17.28 -1.17 11.53
C HIS A 93 -17.47 -2.08 12.75
N GLY A 94 -16.43 -2.27 13.57
CA GLY A 94 -16.57 -2.93 14.87
C GLY A 94 -16.03 -4.35 14.94
N ALA A 95 -15.21 -4.81 14.00
CA ALA A 95 -14.41 -6.02 14.22
C ALA A 95 -13.10 -5.70 14.96
N ALA A 96 -12.54 -6.70 15.64
CA ALA A 96 -11.18 -6.66 16.14
C ALA A 96 -10.24 -7.46 15.23
N PHE A 97 -9.19 -6.82 14.74
CA PHE A 97 -8.11 -7.44 13.98
C PHE A 97 -6.88 -7.60 14.88
N ILE A 98 -6.31 -8.80 14.97
CA ILE A 98 -5.17 -9.09 15.85
C ILE A 98 -4.11 -9.88 15.09
N MET A 99 -2.91 -9.30 14.97
CA MET A 99 -1.72 -9.98 14.46
C MET A 99 -1.03 -10.70 15.61
N CYS A 100 -0.85 -12.02 15.50
CA CYS A 100 -0.32 -12.84 16.58
C CYS A 100 0.38 -14.11 16.07
N GLY A 101 0.90 -14.92 17.00
CA GLY A 101 1.47 -16.23 16.69
C GLY A 101 2.77 -16.15 15.90
N VAL A 102 2.78 -16.61 14.65
CA VAL A 102 3.99 -16.61 13.81
C VAL A 102 4.18 -15.28 13.07
N PHE A 103 3.14 -14.46 12.95
CA PHE A 103 3.16 -13.18 12.24
C PHE A 103 4.33 -12.28 12.67
N PRO A 104 4.51 -11.95 13.98
CA PRO A 104 5.57 -11.03 14.42
C PRO A 104 6.98 -11.55 14.17
N ARG A 105 7.14 -12.86 14.00
CA ARG A 105 8.43 -13.51 13.81
C ARG A 105 8.94 -13.39 12.38
N ASN A 106 8.02 -13.46 11.42
CA ASN A 106 8.35 -13.66 10.01
C ASN A 106 8.02 -12.45 9.14
N VAL A 107 7.26 -11.48 9.67
CA VAL A 107 6.87 -10.31 8.89
C VAL A 107 8.08 -9.45 8.56
N ASP A 108 8.21 -9.12 7.27
CA ASP A 108 9.18 -8.16 6.80
C ASP A 108 8.80 -6.75 7.26
N THR A 109 9.78 -5.98 7.74
CA THR A 109 9.55 -4.65 8.31
C THR A 109 8.90 -3.69 7.32
N GLU A 110 9.35 -3.71 6.06
CA GLU A 110 8.83 -2.82 5.03
C GLU A 110 7.39 -3.20 4.66
N LYS A 111 7.13 -4.49 4.42
CA LYS A 111 5.77 -5.00 4.17
C LYS A 111 4.81 -4.70 5.32
N PHE A 112 5.25 -4.87 6.56
CA PHE A 112 4.45 -4.52 7.74
C PHE A 112 4.12 -3.03 7.76
N ARG A 113 5.12 -2.16 7.61
CA ARG A 113 4.94 -0.71 7.64
C ARG A 113 3.95 -0.26 6.57
N HIS A 114 4.07 -0.80 5.35
CA HIS A 114 3.13 -0.52 4.28
C HIS A 114 1.71 -0.96 4.59
N MET A 115 1.53 -2.19 5.06
CA MET A 115 0.21 -2.69 5.41
C MET A 115 -0.40 -1.84 6.54
N ALA A 116 0.34 -1.57 7.62
CA ALA A 116 -0.11 -0.79 8.74
C ALA A 116 -0.50 0.64 8.33
N LEU A 117 0.34 1.31 7.53
CA LEU A 117 0.07 2.67 7.05
C LEU A 117 -1.05 2.68 6.02
N ASN A 118 -0.95 1.89 4.96
CA ASN A 118 -1.84 2.05 3.83
C ASN A 118 -3.23 1.44 4.08
N ALA A 119 -3.32 0.28 4.76
CA ALA A 119 -4.63 -0.36 4.98
C ALA A 119 -5.29 0.16 6.26
N PHE A 120 -4.51 0.49 7.29
CA PHE A 120 -5.05 0.83 8.59
C PHE A 120 -4.74 2.26 9.04
N ASN A 121 -4.00 3.06 8.27
CA ASN A 121 -3.56 4.44 8.58
C ASN A 121 -2.68 4.58 9.84
N LEU A 122 -1.91 3.53 10.17
CA LEU A 122 -1.07 3.49 11.36
C LEU A 122 0.40 3.67 11.00
N ALA A 123 1.05 4.63 11.66
CA ALA A 123 2.50 4.85 11.55
C ALA A 123 3.34 3.83 12.36
N TRP A 124 2.76 2.67 12.67
CA TRP A 124 3.42 1.60 13.42
C TRP A 124 4.56 1.01 12.59
N ASP A 125 5.65 0.66 13.26
CA ASP A 125 6.82 0.08 12.63
C ASP A 125 7.35 -1.10 13.46
N ILE A 126 8.03 -2.05 12.83
CA ILE A 126 8.65 -3.17 13.56
C ILE A 126 9.87 -2.65 14.32
N GLY A 127 9.85 -2.83 15.63
CA GLY A 127 10.94 -2.54 16.54
C GLY A 127 11.89 -3.72 16.75
N PRO A 128 12.88 -3.58 17.64
CA PRO A 128 13.81 -4.65 17.94
C PRO A 128 13.10 -5.84 18.60
N ILE A 129 13.68 -7.03 18.45
CA ILE A 129 13.30 -8.18 19.26
C ILE A 129 13.99 -8.04 20.62
N TYR A 130 13.21 -8.12 21.69
CA TYR A 130 13.73 -8.04 23.05
C TYR A 130 13.24 -9.21 23.90
N ARG A 131 14.14 -9.79 24.69
CA ARG A 131 13.84 -10.85 25.65
C ARG A 131 14.04 -10.29 27.06
N GLY A 132 12.95 -10.15 27.79
CA GLY A 132 13.01 -9.58 29.13
C GLY A 132 11.64 -9.47 29.77
N LYS A 133 11.56 -8.53 30.71
CA LYS A 133 10.36 -8.23 31.50
C LYS A 133 9.55 -7.13 30.81
N PHE A 134 8.26 -7.37 30.72
CA PHE A 134 7.28 -6.43 30.19
C PHE A 134 6.22 -6.17 31.23
N GLU A 135 5.93 -4.90 31.47
CA GLU A 135 4.95 -4.49 32.46
C GLU A 135 3.68 -4.00 31.80
N LEU A 136 2.55 -4.24 32.45
CA LEU A 136 1.25 -3.75 32.04
C LEU A 136 1.23 -2.22 32.14
N HIS A 137 0.95 -1.57 31.01
CA HIS A 137 0.95 -0.12 30.89
C HIS A 137 -0.35 0.47 31.43
N LYS A 138 -0.24 1.35 32.43
CA LYS A 138 -1.40 1.91 33.15
C LYS A 138 -2.29 2.85 32.31
N PRO A 139 -1.75 3.69 31.39
CA PRO A 139 -2.52 4.58 30.51
C PRO A 139 -3.38 3.91 29.43
N CYS A 140 -3.48 2.57 29.40
CA CYS A 140 -4.16 1.88 28.31
C CYS A 140 -5.69 2.07 28.35
N ASP A 141 -6.23 2.87 27.43
CA ASP A 141 -7.67 3.21 27.31
C ASP A 141 -8.48 2.18 26.50
N VAL A 142 -7.78 1.32 25.77
CA VAL A 142 -8.35 0.40 24.77
C VAL A 142 -9.45 -0.47 25.36
N LEU A 143 -9.25 -0.92 26.59
CA LEU A 143 -10.19 -1.74 27.33
C LEU A 143 -10.21 -1.31 28.78
N ASP A 144 -11.14 -0.41 29.11
CA ASP A 144 -11.45 -0.03 30.48
C ASP A 144 -11.35 -1.23 31.42
N ARG A 145 -10.43 -1.16 32.38
CA ARG A 145 -10.26 -2.19 33.43
C ARG A 145 -9.76 -3.55 32.93
N ILE A 146 -9.09 -3.66 31.77
CA ILE A 146 -8.38 -4.91 31.41
C ILE A 146 -7.35 -5.29 32.47
N HIS A 147 -6.70 -4.30 33.07
CA HIS A 147 -5.78 -4.46 34.20
C HIS A 147 -6.41 -5.03 35.48
N ARG A 148 -7.75 -5.05 35.58
CA ARG A 148 -8.49 -5.65 36.71
C ARG A 148 -9.08 -7.01 36.37
N SER A 149 -8.90 -7.48 35.14
CA SER A 149 -9.41 -8.77 34.73
C SER A 149 -8.58 -9.88 35.37
N GLU A 150 -9.25 -10.84 35.98
CA GLU A 150 -8.60 -12.02 36.56
C GLU A 150 -7.77 -12.76 35.51
N GLY A 151 -6.57 -13.21 35.88
CA GLY A 151 -5.65 -13.94 35.00
C GLY A 151 -4.75 -13.05 34.13
N ILE A 152 -4.91 -11.72 34.16
CA ILE A 152 -3.95 -10.78 33.55
C ILE A 152 -2.81 -10.52 34.54
N GLN A 153 -1.60 -10.92 34.16
CA GLN A 153 -0.41 -10.68 34.96
C GLN A 153 0.09 -9.25 34.77
N ILE A 154 0.52 -8.61 35.85
CA ILE A 154 1.06 -7.24 35.82
C ILE A 154 2.41 -7.22 35.10
N GLU A 155 3.20 -8.29 35.22
CA GLU A 155 4.50 -8.44 34.61
C GLU A 155 4.55 -9.75 33.84
N LEU A 156 5.09 -9.71 32.61
CA LEU A 156 5.29 -10.85 31.74
C LEU A 156 6.78 -10.99 31.41
N GLN A 157 7.32 -12.20 31.55
CA GLN A 157 8.64 -12.54 31.04
C GLN A 157 8.48 -13.21 29.67
N MET A 158 8.96 -12.56 28.61
CA MET A 158 8.85 -13.13 27.25
C MET A 158 9.96 -12.66 26.31
N ALA A 159 10.05 -13.30 25.15
CA ALA A 159 10.75 -12.75 23.99
C ALA A 159 9.70 -12.19 23.04
N ALA A 160 9.77 -10.90 22.73
CA ALA A 160 8.79 -10.23 21.90
C ALA A 160 9.44 -9.42 20.77
N ALA A 161 8.85 -9.48 19.58
CA ALA A 161 9.06 -8.49 18.53
C ALA A 161 8.26 -7.24 18.90
N LEU A 162 8.96 -6.13 19.16
CA LEU A 162 8.31 -4.89 19.55
C LEU A 162 7.77 -4.17 18.32
N ILE A 163 6.81 -3.28 18.55
CA ILE A 163 6.41 -2.26 17.58
C ILE A 163 6.73 -0.88 18.12
N CYS A 164 7.09 0.03 17.21
CA CYS A 164 7.43 1.42 17.49
C CYS A 164 6.29 2.35 17.07
N ASN A 165 6.40 3.61 17.50
CA ASN A 165 5.46 4.70 17.17
C ASN A 165 4.02 4.37 17.58
N VAL A 166 3.89 3.66 18.70
CA VAL A 166 2.59 3.31 19.27
C VAL A 166 2.16 4.45 20.18
N GLU A 167 0.96 5.00 19.98
CA GLU A 167 0.41 6.01 20.88
C GLU A 167 0.32 5.47 22.31
N ASP A 168 0.57 6.33 23.31
CA ASP A 168 0.67 5.91 24.70
C ASP A 168 -0.55 5.12 25.20
N ARG A 169 -1.75 5.57 24.81
CA ARG A 169 -3.04 4.95 25.13
C ARG A 169 -3.24 3.55 24.56
N SER A 170 -2.48 3.20 23.53
CA SER A 170 -2.63 1.96 22.77
C SER A 170 -1.65 0.89 23.21
N ARG A 171 -0.65 1.26 24.02
CA ARG A 171 0.35 0.33 24.56
C ARG A 171 -0.27 -0.45 25.71
N LEU A 172 -0.22 -1.78 25.65
CA LEU A 172 -0.71 -2.65 26.72
C LEU A 172 0.43 -3.22 27.55
N TYR A 173 1.47 -3.76 26.91
CA TYR A 173 2.67 -4.25 27.61
C TYR A 173 3.92 -3.59 27.06
N VAL A 174 4.70 -2.96 27.95
CA VAL A 174 5.88 -2.16 27.60
C VAL A 174 7.11 -2.65 28.37
N CYS A 175 8.30 -2.52 27.78
CA CYS A 175 9.55 -2.76 28.49
C CYS A 175 10.06 -1.44 29.06
N ARG A 176 10.05 -1.28 30.39
CA ARG A 176 10.48 -0.03 31.06
C ARG A 176 11.94 0.35 30.79
N GLU A 177 12.80 -0.64 30.57
CA GLU A 177 14.22 -0.40 30.28
C GLU A 177 14.40 0.28 28.92
N LEU A 178 13.66 -0.20 27.92
CA LEU A 178 13.71 0.34 26.56
C LEU A 178 12.94 1.66 26.43
N ASP A 179 11.82 1.81 27.14
CA ASP A 179 10.98 3.02 27.07
C ASP A 179 11.69 4.27 27.63
N ARG A 180 12.67 4.09 28.52
CA ARG A 180 13.48 5.20 29.06
C ARG A 180 14.63 5.61 28.17
N THR A 181 15.12 4.70 27.34
CA THR A 181 16.37 4.88 26.59
C THR A 181 16.14 5.30 25.16
N GLN A 182 14.97 5.00 24.60
CA GLN A 182 14.64 5.28 23.22
C GLN A 182 13.58 6.38 23.15
N ASN A 183 13.79 7.40 22.32
CA ASN A 183 12.79 8.43 22.00
C ASN A 183 11.57 7.88 21.22
N LYS A 184 11.43 6.55 21.14
CA LYS A 184 10.36 5.87 20.41
C LYS A 184 9.46 5.16 21.40
N THR A 185 8.16 5.32 21.23
CA THR A 185 7.16 4.62 22.03
C THR A 185 7.06 3.15 21.59
N LEU A 186 7.69 2.27 22.38
CA LEU A 186 7.74 0.84 22.11
C LEU A 186 6.64 0.08 22.84
N ALA A 187 6.12 -0.98 22.22
CA ALA A 187 5.20 -1.91 22.87
C ALA A 187 5.42 -3.35 22.38
N ALA A 188 5.32 -4.33 23.30
CA ALA A 188 5.27 -5.75 22.96
C ALA A 188 3.84 -6.20 22.62
N LEU A 189 2.86 -5.56 23.26
CA LEU A 189 1.44 -5.72 22.96
C LEU A 189 0.83 -4.34 22.85
N ALA A 190 0.09 -4.11 21.78
CA ALA A 190 -0.66 -2.89 21.59
C ALA A 190 -2.00 -3.18 20.94
N PHE A 191 -2.95 -2.31 21.22
CA PHE A 191 -4.25 -2.31 20.58
C PHE A 191 -4.62 -0.85 20.29
N GLU A 192 -4.87 -0.50 19.04
CA GLU A 192 -5.35 0.82 18.64
C GLU A 192 -6.85 0.75 18.38
N LYS A 193 -7.60 1.78 18.80
CA LYS A 193 -9.02 1.87 18.44
C LYS A 193 -9.15 2.43 17.02
N ARG A 194 -9.88 1.72 16.16
CA ARG A 194 -10.14 2.14 14.77
C ARG A 194 -11.62 2.13 14.47
N GLY A 195 -12.20 3.31 14.28
CA GLY A 195 -13.65 3.47 14.17
C GLY A 195 -14.36 2.87 15.39
N GLN A 196 -15.17 1.84 15.14
CA GLN A 196 -15.87 1.07 16.18
C GLN A 196 -15.11 -0.19 16.64
N GLY A 197 -14.06 -0.58 15.93
CA GLY A 197 -13.28 -1.78 16.20
C GLY A 197 -11.88 -1.49 16.72
N TYR A 198 -11.02 -2.49 16.57
CA TYR A 198 -9.68 -2.48 17.15
C TYR A 198 -8.65 -3.13 16.23
N TYR A 199 -7.44 -2.60 16.27
CA TYR A 199 -6.27 -3.09 15.56
C TYR A 199 -5.20 -3.51 16.58
N GLY A 200 -4.85 -4.78 16.64
CA GLY A 200 -4.03 -5.38 17.69
C GLY A 200 -2.72 -5.97 17.17
N TRP A 201 -1.67 -5.79 17.96
CA TRP A 201 -0.36 -6.42 17.80
C TRP A 201 -0.02 -7.25 19.04
N VAL A 202 0.38 -8.50 18.82
CA VAL A 202 0.88 -9.41 19.86
C VAL A 202 2.24 -9.92 19.44
N GLY A 203 3.31 -9.31 19.98
CA GLY A 203 4.69 -9.57 19.57
C GLY A 203 5.33 -10.84 20.13
N ASP A 204 4.64 -11.66 20.93
CA ASP A 204 5.25 -12.81 21.60
C ASP A 204 5.78 -13.88 20.65
N LEU A 205 7.03 -14.28 20.89
CA LEU A 205 7.77 -15.25 20.11
C LEU A 205 7.89 -16.61 20.82
N ASN A 206 7.50 -16.72 22.10
CA ASN A 206 7.65 -17.94 22.89
C ASN A 206 6.53 -18.98 22.66
N GLY A 207 5.54 -18.65 21.82
CA GLY A 207 4.31 -19.40 21.73
C GLY A 207 3.32 -18.85 22.76
N LEU A 208 2.12 -18.53 22.29
CA LEU A 208 1.16 -17.63 22.93
C LEU A 208 0.74 -17.99 24.38
N GLY A 209 1.20 -19.09 24.99
CA GLY A 209 0.68 -19.60 26.27
C GLY A 209 0.59 -18.58 27.41
N VAL A 210 1.55 -17.65 27.53
CA VAL A 210 1.50 -16.58 28.54
C VAL A 210 0.49 -15.47 28.16
N ILE A 211 0.34 -15.23 26.86
CA ILE A 211 -0.51 -14.17 26.28
C ILE A 211 -1.93 -14.64 25.97
N ASP A 212 -2.17 -15.95 25.88
CA ASP A 212 -3.48 -16.54 25.58
C ASP A 212 -4.57 -15.89 26.43
N ASN A 213 -4.33 -15.78 27.74
CA ASN A 213 -5.28 -15.17 28.67
C ASN A 213 -5.55 -13.70 28.33
N VAL A 214 -4.56 -12.94 27.87
CA VAL A 214 -4.74 -11.56 27.42
C VAL A 214 -5.65 -11.52 26.19
N ILE A 215 -5.41 -12.37 25.19
CA ILE A 215 -6.22 -12.43 23.97
C ILE A 215 -7.65 -12.89 24.31
N PHE A 216 -7.84 -13.91 25.15
CA PHE A 216 -9.16 -14.35 25.58
C PHE A 216 -9.90 -13.26 26.36
N LYS A 217 -9.24 -12.56 27.29
CA LYS A 217 -9.88 -11.44 28.01
C LYS A 217 -10.18 -10.26 27.09
N PHE A 218 -9.36 -10.03 26.07
CA PHE A 218 -9.67 -9.06 25.03
C PHE A 218 -10.94 -9.47 24.28
N ILE A 219 -11.02 -10.73 23.84
CA ILE A 219 -12.20 -11.29 23.16
C ILE A 219 -13.45 -11.18 24.03
N ASP A 220 -13.37 -11.59 25.30
CA ASP A 220 -14.49 -11.53 26.25
C ASP A 220 -15.01 -10.11 26.48
N ARG A 221 -14.11 -9.11 26.52
CA ARG A 221 -14.47 -7.71 26.79
C ARG A 221 -14.96 -6.98 25.54
N ALA A 222 -14.34 -7.23 24.40
CA ALA A 222 -14.65 -6.55 23.16
C ALA A 222 -15.87 -7.17 22.46
N GLY A 223 -16.03 -8.50 22.56
CA GLY A 223 -17.06 -9.29 21.88
C GLY A 223 -18.50 -8.82 22.12
N PRO A 224 -18.94 -8.59 23.37
CA PRO A 224 -20.31 -8.15 23.65
C PRO A 224 -20.66 -6.80 23.01
N LYS A 225 -19.69 -5.87 22.96
CA LYS A 225 -19.87 -4.56 22.29
C LYS A 225 -20.08 -4.76 20.80
N PHE A 226 -19.24 -5.61 20.19
CA PHE A 226 -19.35 -5.94 18.78
C PHE A 226 -20.68 -6.61 18.44
N ARG A 227 -21.16 -7.55 19.25
CA ARG A 227 -22.48 -8.20 19.04
C ARG A 227 -23.63 -7.19 19.11
N ALA A 228 -23.61 -6.28 20.08
CA ALA A 228 -24.66 -5.29 20.26
C ALA A 228 -24.69 -4.26 19.11
N ASP A 229 -23.51 -3.80 18.67
CA ASP A 229 -23.39 -2.85 17.57
C ASP A 229 -23.63 -3.51 16.22
N ARG A 230 -23.20 -4.76 16.03
CA ARG A 230 -23.53 -5.58 14.85
C ARG A 230 -25.04 -5.75 14.70
N LEU A 231 -25.77 -6.07 15.77
CA LEU A 231 -27.23 -6.17 15.71
C LEU A 231 -27.90 -4.82 15.38
N ARG A 232 -27.34 -3.70 15.85
CA ARG A 232 -27.84 -2.37 15.51
C ARG A 232 -27.53 -1.97 14.07
N ASN A 233 -26.32 -2.25 13.60
CA ASN A 233 -25.85 -1.90 12.26
C ASN A 233 -26.45 -2.83 11.19
N LEU A 234 -26.65 -4.12 11.45
CA LEU A 234 -27.41 -5.01 10.55
C LEU A 234 -28.89 -4.62 10.47
N ARG A 235 -29.47 -4.12 11.57
CA ARG A 235 -30.85 -3.59 11.56
C ARG A 235 -30.96 -2.27 10.79
N ARG A 236 -29.94 -1.41 10.83
CA ARG A 236 -29.90 -0.15 10.06
C ARG A 236 -29.47 -0.36 8.60
N GLY A 237 -28.60 -1.34 8.36
CA GLY A 237 -28.04 -1.71 7.07
C GLY A 237 -28.93 -2.60 6.19
N ARG A 238 -30.14 -2.98 6.64
CA ARG A 238 -31.21 -3.40 5.71
C ARG A 238 -31.78 -2.25 4.88
N ASN A 239 -31.33 -1.01 5.13
CA ASN A 239 -31.37 0.09 4.17
C ASN A 239 -29.99 0.35 3.53
N MET A 240 -29.15 -0.67 3.34
CA MET A 240 -28.30 -0.67 2.15
C MET A 240 -29.23 -0.49 0.94
N PRO A 241 -28.87 0.31 -0.08
CA PRO A 241 -29.63 0.37 -1.32
C PRO A 241 -29.53 -0.96 -2.04
N GLN A 242 -30.27 -1.96 -1.57
CA GLN A 242 -30.80 -2.99 -2.45
C GLN A 242 -31.70 -2.25 -3.41
N THR A 243 -31.29 -2.23 -4.67
CA THR A 243 -32.13 -1.99 -5.84
C THR A 243 -33.33 -2.95 -5.79
N ARG A 244 -34.34 -2.61 -4.98
CA ARG A 244 -35.63 -3.28 -4.95
C ARG A 244 -36.35 -2.94 -6.24
N GLY A 245 -36.16 -3.79 -7.25
CA GLY A 245 -37.16 -4.02 -8.27
C GLY A 245 -38.45 -4.50 -7.60
N GLY A 246 -39.37 -3.57 -7.36
CA GLY A 246 -40.76 -3.90 -7.06
C GLY A 246 -41.40 -4.54 -8.29
N ARG A 247 -41.88 -5.77 -8.14
CA ARG A 247 -42.83 -6.38 -9.09
C ARG A 247 -44.24 -5.86 -8.82
N PRO A 248 -45.06 -5.59 -9.84
CA PRO A 248 -46.50 -5.81 -9.80
C PRO A 248 -46.81 -7.29 -10.09
N ALA A 249 -48.02 -7.68 -9.68
CA ALA A 249 -48.50 -9.05 -9.52
C ALA A 249 -48.37 -9.99 -10.75
N ASP A 250 -48.23 -11.27 -10.41
CA ASP A 250 -48.28 -12.44 -11.29
C ASP A 250 -49.65 -12.60 -11.98
N HIS A 251 -49.64 -12.53 -13.31
CA HIS A 251 -50.46 -13.38 -14.15
C HIS A 251 -49.59 -14.09 -15.19
N SER A 252 -49.64 -15.43 -15.11
CA SER A 252 -49.57 -16.38 -16.21
C SER A 252 -48.23 -16.60 -16.94
N ARG A 253 -47.63 -17.75 -16.60
CA ARG A 253 -47.18 -18.85 -17.48
C ARG A 253 -46.55 -18.54 -18.84
N ASN A 254 -45.46 -19.28 -19.08
CA ASN A 254 -44.79 -19.59 -20.34
C ASN A 254 -43.92 -18.48 -20.93
N ASN A 255 -42.60 -18.62 -20.80
CA ASN A 255 -41.73 -18.88 -21.95
C ASN A 255 -40.27 -19.07 -21.52
N LYS A 256 -39.82 -20.32 -21.62
CA LYS A 256 -38.44 -20.78 -21.42
C LYS A 256 -37.81 -20.96 -22.80
N ALA A 257 -37.51 -19.87 -23.49
CA ALA A 257 -36.69 -19.83 -24.70
C ALA A 257 -36.28 -18.36 -24.95
N MET A 258 -35.05 -18.14 -25.45
CA MET A 258 -34.38 -16.83 -25.65
C MET A 258 -33.57 -16.29 -24.45
N ARG A 259 -32.61 -17.08 -23.97
CA ARG A 259 -31.36 -16.52 -23.42
C ARG A 259 -30.27 -16.56 -24.50
N ALA A 260 -30.40 -15.68 -25.48
CA ALA A 260 -29.32 -15.27 -26.37
C ALA A 260 -29.56 -13.81 -26.74
N SER A 261 -28.51 -12.98 -26.69
CA SER A 261 -28.49 -11.52 -26.85
C SER A 261 -28.99 -10.68 -25.66
N ARG A 262 -28.19 -10.58 -24.59
CA ARG A 262 -28.17 -9.31 -23.85
C ARG A 262 -27.40 -8.32 -24.72
N PRO A 263 -28.02 -7.26 -25.28
CA PRO A 263 -27.28 -6.20 -25.93
C PRO A 263 -26.27 -5.60 -24.93
N PRO A 264 -25.12 -5.08 -25.40
CA PRO A 264 -24.13 -4.46 -24.53
C PRO A 264 -24.79 -3.37 -23.66
N PRO A 265 -24.26 -3.13 -22.44
CA PRO A 265 -24.75 -2.09 -21.56
C PRO A 265 -24.85 -0.76 -22.32
N ARG A 266 -26.02 -0.11 -22.20
CA ARG A 266 -26.34 1.09 -22.97
C ARG A 266 -25.41 2.23 -22.56
N PRO A 267 -25.00 3.08 -23.50
CA PRO A 267 -24.16 4.23 -23.19
C PRO A 267 -24.91 5.19 -22.24
N HIS A 268 -24.25 5.59 -21.15
CA HIS A 268 -24.81 6.39 -20.07
C HIS A 268 -24.36 7.86 -20.15
N GLY A 269 -25.32 8.79 -20.20
CA GLY A 269 -25.17 10.24 -20.08
C GLY A 269 -26.44 10.96 -20.56
N PRO A 270 -26.73 12.20 -20.11
CA PRO A 270 -27.88 12.96 -20.62
C PRO A 270 -27.70 13.32 -22.10
N CYS A 271 -28.80 13.43 -22.84
CA CYS A 271 -28.77 13.81 -24.24
C CYS A 271 -28.26 15.24 -24.40
N ASP A 272 -27.19 15.43 -25.16
CA ASP A 272 -26.53 16.75 -25.33
C ASP A 272 -27.41 17.81 -26.01
N ASN A 273 -28.41 17.37 -26.79
CA ASN A 273 -29.35 18.28 -27.45
C ASN A 273 -30.52 18.71 -26.57
N CYS A 274 -31.17 17.76 -25.88
CA CYS A 274 -32.44 17.99 -25.20
C CYS A 274 -32.42 17.75 -23.67
N GLY A 275 -31.30 17.30 -23.13
CA GLY A 275 -31.12 17.02 -21.70
C GLY A 275 -31.79 15.73 -21.20
N CYS A 276 -32.40 14.92 -22.07
CA CYS A 276 -33.07 13.69 -21.66
C CYS A 276 -32.09 12.64 -21.10
N ASP A 277 -32.39 12.07 -19.94
CA ASP A 277 -31.54 11.08 -19.25
C ASP A 277 -31.46 9.71 -19.97
N PHE A 278 -32.26 9.51 -21.02
CA PHE A 278 -32.28 8.28 -21.79
C PHE A 278 -31.64 8.45 -23.15
N THR A 279 -30.45 7.88 -23.31
CA THR A 279 -29.68 7.92 -24.56
C THR A 279 -29.62 6.57 -25.25
N THR A 280 -29.81 6.58 -26.57
CA THR A 280 -29.79 5.37 -27.41
C THR A 280 -28.72 5.41 -28.49
N GLN A 281 -28.17 6.60 -28.76
CA GLN A 281 -27.16 6.85 -29.77
C GLN A 281 -25.94 7.48 -29.12
N ILE A 282 -24.78 7.25 -29.73
CA ILE A 282 -23.53 7.98 -29.48
C ILE A 282 -23.10 8.62 -30.79
N CYS A 283 -22.43 9.77 -30.74
CA CYS A 283 -21.80 10.32 -31.94
C CYS A 283 -20.89 9.26 -32.57
N PHE A 284 -21.04 8.99 -33.87
CA PHE A 284 -20.23 7.97 -34.55
C PHE A 284 -18.74 8.32 -34.61
N ASP A 285 -18.43 9.61 -34.69
CA ASP A 285 -17.07 10.10 -34.82
C ASP A 285 -16.36 10.12 -33.48
N CYS A 286 -16.90 10.84 -32.49
CA CYS A 286 -16.24 10.97 -31.20
C CYS A 286 -16.63 9.89 -30.18
N LYS A 287 -17.77 9.22 -30.34
CA LYS A 287 -18.30 8.19 -29.40
C LYS A 287 -18.54 8.64 -27.95
N ILE A 288 -18.50 9.94 -27.68
CA ILE A 288 -18.49 10.45 -26.30
C ILE A 288 -19.70 11.34 -25.98
N VAL A 289 -20.34 11.89 -27.01
CA VAL A 289 -21.59 12.62 -26.84
C VAL A 289 -22.76 11.67 -27.07
N PHE A 290 -23.71 11.71 -26.14
CA PHE A 290 -24.86 10.82 -26.08
C PHE A 290 -26.11 11.52 -26.61
N TYR A 291 -26.94 10.79 -27.34
CA TYR A 291 -28.20 11.31 -27.88
C TYR A 291 -29.35 10.33 -27.66
N CYS A 292 -30.52 10.86 -27.32
CA CYS A 292 -31.74 10.06 -27.15
C CYS A 292 -32.28 9.53 -28.49
N SER A 293 -31.94 10.20 -29.60
CA SER A 293 -32.35 9.84 -30.95
C SER A 293 -31.39 10.39 -32.02
N MET A 294 -31.46 9.83 -33.22
CA MET A 294 -30.76 10.35 -34.40
C MET A 294 -31.14 11.81 -34.72
N SER A 295 -32.40 12.20 -34.44
CA SER A 295 -32.87 13.58 -34.63
C SER A 295 -32.13 14.56 -33.71
N CYS A 296 -31.90 14.19 -32.45
CA CYS A 296 -31.14 14.99 -31.49
C CYS A 296 -29.66 15.06 -31.86
N MET A 297 -29.08 13.98 -32.36
CA MET A 297 -27.70 13.99 -32.87
C MET A 297 -27.55 14.95 -34.05
N ASN A 298 -28.47 14.90 -35.04
CA ASN A 298 -28.42 15.79 -36.20
C ASN A 298 -28.68 17.26 -35.84
N ALA A 299 -29.58 17.52 -34.88
CA ALA A 299 -29.84 18.87 -34.38
C ALA A 299 -28.63 19.46 -33.63
N ALA A 300 -27.97 18.65 -32.80
CA ALA A 300 -26.76 19.04 -32.11
C ALA A 300 -25.53 19.06 -33.03
N ALA A 301 -25.54 18.38 -34.18
CA ALA A 301 -24.35 18.16 -35.02
C ALA A 301 -23.58 19.45 -35.34
N ARG A 302 -24.25 20.59 -35.53
CA ARG A 302 -23.56 21.87 -35.77
C ARG A 302 -22.80 22.39 -34.55
N LYS A 303 -23.42 22.34 -33.37
CA LYS A 303 -22.80 22.73 -32.09
C LYS A 303 -21.75 21.71 -31.65
N HIS A 304 -22.06 20.43 -31.85
CA HIS A 304 -21.19 19.32 -31.54
C HIS A 304 -19.97 19.26 -32.47
N LYS A 305 -20.03 19.75 -33.72
CA LYS A 305 -18.93 19.59 -34.69
C LYS A 305 -17.58 20.08 -34.16
N GLU A 306 -17.55 21.21 -33.47
CA GLU A 306 -16.33 21.77 -32.88
C GLU A 306 -15.79 20.86 -31.78
N VAL A 307 -16.68 20.39 -30.91
CA VAL A 307 -16.39 19.43 -29.84
C VAL A 307 -15.94 18.09 -30.42
N CYS A 308 -16.62 17.57 -31.44
CA CYS A 308 -16.33 16.34 -32.17
C CYS A 308 -14.97 16.38 -32.87
N ALA A 309 -14.63 17.52 -33.48
CA ALA A 309 -13.32 17.73 -34.08
C ALA A 309 -12.23 17.73 -33.01
N ALA A 310 -12.48 18.35 -31.85
CA ALA A 310 -11.60 18.29 -30.69
C ALA A 310 -11.43 16.86 -30.12
N HIS A 311 -12.18 15.89 -30.61
CA HIS A 311 -12.15 14.49 -30.18
C HIS A 311 -11.41 13.56 -31.17
N ARG A 312 -10.94 14.11 -32.29
CA ARG A 312 -10.03 13.46 -33.24
C ARG A 312 -8.58 13.95 -33.09
N VAL A 313 -8.33 14.74 -32.06
CA VAL A 313 -7.06 15.40 -31.83
C VAL A 313 -6.08 14.35 -31.32
N THR A 314 -5.00 14.12 -32.04
CA THR A 314 -3.93 13.24 -31.54
C THR A 314 -3.26 13.88 -30.32
N LEU A 315 -2.57 13.10 -29.49
CA LEU A 315 -1.86 13.66 -28.33
C LEU A 315 -0.94 14.83 -28.73
N SER A 316 -0.21 14.71 -29.83
CA SER A 316 0.65 15.77 -30.36
C SER A 316 -0.12 17.05 -30.71
N GLN A 317 -1.27 16.91 -31.38
CA GLN A 317 -2.12 18.06 -31.70
C GLN A 317 -2.76 18.65 -30.45
N ALA A 318 -3.04 17.82 -29.44
CA ALA A 318 -3.63 18.25 -28.18
C ALA A 318 -2.65 19.10 -27.39
N ILE A 319 -1.37 18.72 -27.39
CA ILE A 319 -0.27 19.51 -26.84
C ILE A 319 -0.18 20.86 -27.57
N GLU A 320 -0.10 20.86 -28.91
CA GLU A 320 0.02 22.10 -29.70
C GLU A 320 -1.19 23.04 -29.49
N MET A 321 -2.39 22.48 -29.35
CA MET A 321 -3.59 23.26 -29.05
C MET A 321 -3.55 23.83 -27.63
N ALA A 322 -3.07 23.07 -26.64
CA ALA A 322 -2.88 23.55 -25.28
C ALA A 322 -1.88 24.70 -25.23
N ASP A 323 -0.76 24.61 -25.96
CA ASP A 323 0.26 25.65 -26.07
C ASP A 323 -0.29 26.93 -26.71
N ARG A 324 -1.26 26.81 -27.63
CA ARG A 324 -1.99 27.93 -28.23
C ARG A 324 -3.14 28.46 -27.35
N GLY A 325 -3.25 27.99 -26.10
CA GLY A 325 -4.26 28.44 -25.14
C GLY A 325 -5.59 27.66 -25.18
N ASN A 326 -5.68 26.55 -25.91
CA ASN A 326 -6.84 25.66 -25.90
C ASN A 326 -6.51 24.31 -25.24
N PRO A 327 -6.59 24.21 -23.91
CA PRO A 327 -6.13 23.04 -23.15
C PRO A 327 -7.04 21.82 -23.26
N MET A 328 -8.25 22.03 -23.77
CA MET A 328 -9.34 21.06 -23.70
C MET A 328 -9.05 19.69 -24.33
N PRO A 329 -8.47 19.62 -25.54
CA PRO A 329 -8.14 18.35 -26.15
C PRO A 329 -7.13 17.55 -25.32
N LEU A 330 -6.16 18.22 -24.69
CA LEU A 330 -5.08 17.55 -23.95
C LEU A 330 -5.60 16.86 -22.71
N VAL A 331 -6.43 17.54 -21.91
CA VAL A 331 -6.98 16.91 -20.71
C VAL A 331 -7.84 15.71 -21.06
N ARG A 332 -8.52 15.79 -22.21
CA ARG A 332 -9.34 14.71 -22.72
C ARG A 332 -8.52 13.46 -23.03
N GLU A 333 -7.45 13.62 -23.80
CA GLU A 333 -6.55 12.52 -24.18
C GLU A 333 -5.85 11.90 -22.97
N LEU A 334 -5.45 12.73 -21.99
CA LEU A 334 -4.67 12.26 -20.86
C LEU A 334 -5.49 11.72 -19.69
N VAL A 335 -6.68 12.27 -19.45
CA VAL A 335 -7.43 12.03 -18.19
C VAL A 335 -8.81 11.42 -18.46
N ILE A 336 -9.48 11.76 -19.57
CA ILE A 336 -10.85 11.26 -19.85
C ILE A 336 -10.85 9.99 -20.70
N PHE A 337 -9.95 9.84 -21.68
CA PHE A 337 -9.91 8.65 -22.55
C PHE A 337 -9.19 7.41 -22.07
N PRO A 338 -8.35 7.43 -21.04
CA PRO A 338 -7.79 6.18 -20.58
C PRO A 338 -8.92 5.25 -20.15
N LYS A 339 -8.88 4.03 -20.69
CA LYS A 339 -9.86 2.99 -20.36
C LYS A 339 -9.63 2.47 -18.94
N ASP A 340 -8.43 2.67 -18.42
CA ASP A 340 -8.00 2.26 -17.10
C ASP A 340 -8.01 3.46 -16.15
N HIS A 341 -8.80 3.35 -15.08
CA HIS A 341 -8.85 4.37 -14.03
C HIS A 341 -7.48 4.52 -13.37
N GLN A 342 -6.76 3.42 -13.17
CA GLN A 342 -5.46 3.43 -12.52
C GLN A 342 -4.48 4.29 -13.33
N GLU A 343 -4.40 4.10 -14.64
CA GLU A 343 -3.54 4.89 -15.53
C GLU A 343 -3.81 6.40 -15.43
N VAL A 344 -5.07 6.82 -15.24
CA VAL A 344 -5.41 8.23 -15.00
C VAL A 344 -4.81 8.74 -13.70
N LEU A 345 -4.90 7.95 -12.63
CA LEU A 345 -4.31 8.31 -11.34
C LEU A 345 -2.79 8.44 -11.46
N GLU A 346 -2.14 7.51 -12.16
CA GLU A 346 -0.70 7.54 -12.41
C GLU A 346 -0.28 8.82 -13.16
N ARG A 347 -1.01 9.16 -14.23
CA ARG A 347 -0.77 10.38 -15.01
C ARG A 347 -0.97 11.66 -14.20
N LEU A 348 -1.96 11.70 -13.30
CA LEU A 348 -2.17 12.87 -12.43
C LEU A 348 -1.03 13.03 -11.43
N ILE A 349 -0.49 11.92 -10.90
CA ILE A 349 0.66 11.95 -10.01
C ILE A 349 1.92 12.41 -10.76
N ASP A 350 2.21 11.82 -11.93
CA ASP A 350 3.37 12.22 -12.74
C ASP A 350 3.25 13.67 -13.26
N CYS A 351 2.04 14.12 -13.58
CA CYS A 351 1.75 15.51 -13.95
C CYS A 351 2.15 16.49 -12.83
N TYR A 352 1.78 16.18 -11.58
CA TYR A 352 2.19 16.97 -10.43
C TYR A 352 3.70 16.90 -10.18
N ARG A 353 4.32 15.70 -10.28
CA ARG A 353 5.77 15.53 -10.11
C ARG A 353 6.57 16.36 -11.11
N PHE A 354 6.16 16.39 -12.38
CA PHE A 354 6.80 17.26 -13.39
C PHE A 354 6.70 18.74 -13.03
N ARG A 355 5.54 19.20 -12.54
CA ARG A 355 5.35 20.59 -12.11
C ARG A 355 6.31 20.98 -10.99
N VAL A 356 6.44 20.12 -9.99
CA VAL A 356 7.36 20.32 -8.86
C VAL A 356 8.82 20.34 -9.32
N GLU A 357 9.20 19.42 -10.20
CA GLU A 357 10.55 19.36 -10.76
C GLU A 357 10.90 20.61 -11.59
N ASP A 358 9.97 21.09 -12.42
CA ASP A 358 10.17 22.30 -13.24
C ASP A 358 10.22 23.56 -12.34
N LEU A 359 9.39 23.65 -11.30
CA LEU A 359 9.46 24.72 -10.29
C LEU A 359 10.84 24.74 -9.61
N GLN A 360 11.34 23.59 -9.18
CA GLN A 360 12.65 23.48 -8.56
C GLN A 360 13.77 23.91 -9.51
N LYS A 361 13.72 23.48 -10.78
CA LYS A 361 14.73 23.83 -11.80
C LYS A 361 14.73 25.32 -12.16
N ILE A 362 13.56 25.91 -12.35
CA ILE A 362 13.40 27.29 -12.84
C ILE A 362 13.59 28.30 -11.71
N SER A 363 12.88 28.10 -10.60
CA SER A 363 12.81 29.09 -9.52
C SER A 363 13.77 28.81 -8.36
N GLY A 364 14.34 27.60 -8.30
CA GLY A 364 15.08 27.14 -7.12
C GLY A 364 14.20 26.88 -5.89
N ILE A 365 12.89 27.14 -5.99
CA ILE A 365 11.93 26.88 -4.92
C ILE A 365 11.77 25.36 -4.82
N ARG A 366 12.19 24.81 -3.68
CA ARG A 366 11.84 23.46 -3.26
C ARG A 366 10.40 23.47 -2.73
N ALA A 367 9.45 23.69 -3.62
CA ALA A 367 8.03 23.50 -3.35
C ALA A 367 7.71 22.02 -3.57
N GLY A 368 6.85 21.45 -2.73
CA GLY A 368 6.27 20.13 -2.97
C GLY A 368 7.05 18.91 -2.49
N CYS A 369 6.26 17.86 -2.20
CA CYS A 369 6.44 16.41 -2.09
C CYS A 369 7.80 15.70 -2.05
N TYR A 370 8.94 16.29 -2.44
CA TYR A 370 10.21 15.62 -2.25
C TYR A 370 10.53 15.51 -0.78
N ARG A 371 11.07 14.36 -0.42
CA ARG A 371 11.43 14.03 0.94
C ARG A 371 12.30 15.15 1.49
N ASP A 372 11.82 15.86 2.51
CA ASP A 372 12.63 16.88 3.14
C ASP A 372 13.86 16.18 3.72
N SER A 373 15.04 16.64 3.30
CA SER A 373 16.33 16.09 3.73
C SER A 373 16.52 16.14 5.25
N GLY A 374 15.82 17.04 5.95
CA GLY A 374 15.87 17.16 7.41
C GLY A 374 14.90 16.24 8.14
N THR A 375 13.64 16.20 7.72
CA THR A 375 12.56 15.47 8.44
C THR A 375 12.32 14.06 7.91
N GLY A 376 12.63 13.80 6.63
CA GLY A 376 12.31 12.52 5.99
C GLY A 376 10.86 12.38 5.56
N ASP A 377 10.03 13.41 5.75
CA ASP A 377 8.60 13.41 5.48
C ASP A 377 8.29 13.87 4.05
N VAL A 378 7.17 13.38 3.51
CA VAL A 378 6.63 13.79 2.21
C VAL A 378 5.57 14.87 2.45
N HIS A 379 5.78 16.06 1.90
CA HIS A 379 4.80 17.14 1.95
C HIS A 379 3.65 16.90 0.96
N LEU A 380 2.60 16.23 1.42
CA LEU A 380 1.40 15.91 0.62
C LEU A 380 0.42 17.07 0.47
N GLU A 381 0.50 18.10 1.30
CA GLU A 381 -0.52 19.16 1.34
C GLU A 381 -0.67 19.87 -0.02
N GLU A 382 0.44 20.15 -0.70
CA GLU A 382 0.40 20.74 -2.04
C GLU A 382 -0.21 19.81 -3.09
N PHE A 383 0.09 18.50 -3.02
CA PHE A 383 -0.51 17.51 -3.90
C PHE A 383 -2.02 17.37 -3.66
N VAL A 384 -2.44 17.35 -2.40
CA VAL A 384 -3.85 17.34 -2.04
C VAL A 384 -4.55 18.62 -2.54
N ASN A 385 -3.88 19.77 -2.46
CA ASN A 385 -4.42 21.02 -3.00
C ASN A 385 -4.53 21.00 -4.54
N PHE A 386 -3.57 20.38 -5.24
CA PHE A 386 -3.64 20.11 -6.67
C PHE A 386 -4.86 19.25 -7.03
N LEU A 387 -5.09 18.14 -6.33
CA LEU A 387 -6.26 17.29 -6.55
C LEU A 387 -7.59 18.00 -6.21
N ARG A 388 -7.61 18.83 -5.15
CA ARG A 388 -8.77 19.68 -4.83
C ARG A 388 -9.03 20.71 -5.92
N GLN A 389 -8.01 21.23 -6.58
CA GLN A 389 -8.17 22.17 -7.68
C GLN A 389 -8.79 21.48 -8.89
N LEU A 390 -8.35 20.26 -9.22
CA LEU A 390 -9.02 19.40 -10.21
C LEU A 390 -10.49 19.17 -9.84
N GLN A 391 -10.79 18.85 -8.57
CA GLN A 391 -12.14 18.62 -8.07
C GLN A 391 -13.06 19.85 -8.19
N ARG A 392 -12.52 21.04 -7.87
CA ARG A 392 -13.24 22.33 -7.91
C ARG A 392 -13.32 22.92 -9.32
N SER A 393 -12.45 22.48 -10.23
CA SER A 393 -12.48 22.97 -11.59
C SER A 393 -13.83 22.57 -12.21
N ASN A 394 -14.61 23.56 -12.64
CA ASN A 394 -15.70 23.35 -13.59
C ASN A 394 -15.15 23.04 -14.99
N GLN A 395 -13.83 22.91 -15.11
CA GLN A 395 -13.24 22.46 -16.34
C GLN A 395 -13.71 21.01 -16.58
N PRO A 396 -14.02 20.65 -17.82
CA PRO A 396 -14.21 19.26 -18.23
C PRO A 396 -12.90 18.44 -18.15
N ALA A 397 -11.93 18.88 -17.34
CA ALA A 397 -10.74 18.17 -16.97
C ALA A 397 -11.02 17.01 -16.02
N ARG A 398 -12.15 17.08 -15.30
CA ARG A 398 -12.56 16.10 -14.31
C ARG A 398 -13.23 14.90 -14.99
N PRO A 399 -12.67 13.67 -14.87
CA PRO A 399 -13.36 12.48 -15.35
C PRO A 399 -14.76 12.35 -14.73
N PRO A 400 -15.73 11.78 -15.46
CA PRO A 400 -17.11 11.65 -14.96
C PRO A 400 -17.22 10.77 -13.70
N TRP A 401 -16.27 9.85 -13.52
CA TRP A 401 -16.14 8.99 -12.34
C TRP A 401 -15.31 9.62 -11.21
N TRP A 402 -14.73 10.80 -11.41
CA TRP A 402 -13.85 11.43 -10.44
C TRP A 402 -14.67 11.98 -9.27
N GLU A 403 -14.55 11.31 -8.13
CA GLU A 403 -15.20 11.63 -6.88
C GLU A 403 -14.20 11.66 -5.72
N LEU A 404 -14.67 11.98 -4.51
CA LEU A 404 -13.81 12.05 -3.32
C LEU A 404 -13.06 10.72 -3.08
N ALA A 405 -13.68 9.58 -3.36
CA ALA A 405 -13.04 8.28 -3.26
C ALA A 405 -11.86 8.13 -4.25
N SER A 406 -12.01 8.60 -5.49
CA SER A 406 -10.93 8.61 -6.49
C SER A 406 -9.77 9.51 -6.07
N GLN A 407 -10.07 10.65 -5.45
CA GLN A 407 -9.06 11.54 -4.90
C GLN A 407 -8.25 10.82 -3.80
N VAL A 408 -8.92 10.21 -2.81
CA VAL A 408 -8.25 9.46 -1.74
C VAL A 408 -7.39 8.33 -2.31
N GLN A 409 -7.91 7.60 -3.30
CA GLN A 409 -7.15 6.57 -3.99
C GLN A 409 -5.89 7.13 -4.68
N CYS A 410 -5.99 8.30 -5.31
CA CYS A 410 -4.87 8.97 -5.95
C CYS A 410 -3.82 9.41 -4.90
N GLU A 411 -4.26 9.92 -3.75
CA GLU A 411 -3.41 10.26 -2.60
C GLU A 411 -2.66 9.02 -2.08
N ASP A 412 -3.36 7.92 -1.81
CA ASP A 412 -2.77 6.66 -1.35
C ASP A 412 -1.74 6.11 -2.34
N MET A 413 -2.06 6.14 -3.64
CA MET A 413 -1.15 5.73 -4.71
C MET A 413 0.10 6.61 -4.77
N ALA A 414 -0.04 7.93 -4.61
CA ALA A 414 1.07 8.87 -4.62
C ALA A 414 2.00 8.68 -3.40
N CYS A 415 1.45 8.25 -2.26
CA CYS A 415 2.19 7.98 -1.02
C CYS A 415 2.92 6.63 -1.01
N ASN A 416 2.60 5.72 -1.93
CA ASN A 416 3.15 4.38 -1.90
C ASN A 416 4.57 4.35 -2.48
N HIS A 417 5.59 4.25 -1.62
CA HIS A 417 7.00 4.30 -2.01
C HIS A 417 7.50 3.11 -2.84
N ILE A 418 6.69 2.07 -3.00
CA ILE A 418 6.97 0.95 -3.91
C ILE A 418 6.63 1.33 -5.36
N MET A 419 5.67 2.23 -5.56
CA MET A 419 5.20 2.57 -6.89
C MET A 419 6.20 3.49 -7.60
N ARG A 420 6.33 3.30 -8.92
CA ARG A 420 7.16 4.13 -9.81
C ARG A 420 6.87 5.64 -9.66
N TYR A 421 5.59 5.95 -9.54
CA TYR A 421 5.08 7.31 -9.39
C TYR A 421 4.98 7.75 -7.92
N TYR A 422 5.77 7.16 -7.02
CA TYR A 422 5.88 7.69 -5.66
C TYR A 422 6.28 9.17 -5.71
N ILE A 423 5.47 9.99 -5.05
CA ILE A 423 5.56 11.44 -5.13
C ILE A 423 6.83 11.99 -4.47
N GLY A 424 7.44 11.21 -3.56
CA GLY A 424 8.69 11.55 -2.90
C GLY A 424 9.96 11.34 -3.75
N ASN A 425 9.84 10.71 -4.93
CA ASN A 425 10.98 10.48 -5.83
C ASN A 425 11.01 11.51 -6.97
N PRO A 426 12.19 12.06 -7.31
CA PRO A 426 12.34 12.90 -8.50
C PRO A 426 11.90 12.15 -9.75
N ILE A 427 11.30 12.87 -10.69
CA ILE A 427 10.78 12.29 -11.94
C ILE A 427 11.83 12.38 -13.05
N ASP A 428 12.11 11.25 -13.70
CA ASP A 428 12.96 11.18 -14.89
C ASP A 428 12.09 11.07 -16.15
N GLU A 429 12.44 11.86 -17.18
CA GLU A 429 11.75 11.86 -18.47
C GLU A 429 11.86 10.51 -19.17
N ASN A 430 13.04 9.88 -19.14
CA ASN A 430 13.23 8.60 -19.83
C ASN A 430 12.39 7.49 -19.20
N GLU A 431 12.27 7.53 -17.87
CA GLU A 431 11.42 6.62 -17.11
C GLU A 431 9.94 6.77 -17.49
N VAL A 432 9.47 8.02 -17.68
CA VAL A 432 8.09 8.31 -18.13
C VAL A 432 7.87 7.81 -19.56
N VAL A 433 8.81 8.10 -20.47
CA VAL A 433 8.72 7.61 -21.86
C VAL A 433 8.71 6.09 -21.90
N ALA A 434 9.52 5.42 -21.07
CA ALA A 434 9.54 3.97 -20.98
C ALA A 434 8.23 3.40 -20.42
N HIS A 435 7.63 4.05 -19.41
CA HIS A 435 6.38 3.60 -18.78
C HIS A 435 5.17 3.71 -19.71
N TYR A 436 4.99 4.87 -20.34
CA TYR A 436 3.82 5.13 -21.18
C TYR A 436 4.01 4.72 -22.65
N GLY A 437 5.25 4.42 -23.07
CA GLY A 437 5.57 4.05 -24.45
C GLY A 437 5.42 5.19 -25.47
N ASP A 438 5.36 6.45 -25.01
CA ASP A 438 5.19 7.63 -25.85
C ASP A 438 6.23 8.70 -25.52
N LYS A 439 7.00 9.12 -26.54
CA LYS A 439 8.05 10.14 -26.43
C LYS A 439 7.50 11.53 -26.12
N LEU A 440 6.23 11.79 -26.43
CA LEU A 440 5.57 13.07 -26.18
C LEU A 440 4.92 13.12 -24.79
N MET A 441 4.90 12.02 -24.05
CA MET A 441 4.22 11.96 -22.75
C MET A 441 4.77 12.97 -21.73
N PRO A 442 6.09 13.18 -21.58
CA PRO A 442 6.60 14.22 -20.67
C PRO A 442 6.07 15.63 -21.00
N ALA A 443 6.09 16.01 -22.28
CA ALA A 443 5.55 17.29 -22.72
C ALA A 443 4.03 17.40 -22.47
N ALA A 444 3.30 16.30 -22.71
CA ALA A 444 1.88 16.21 -22.48
C ALA A 444 1.52 16.40 -20.99
N LEU A 445 2.24 15.74 -20.09
CA LEU A 445 2.03 15.83 -18.64
C LEU A 445 2.36 17.23 -18.10
N ARG A 446 3.41 17.88 -18.63
CA ARG A 446 3.73 19.28 -18.32
C ARG A 446 2.65 20.24 -18.78
N ALA A 447 2.21 20.11 -20.02
CA ALA A 447 1.14 20.94 -20.55
C ALA A 447 -0.14 20.75 -19.73
N LEU A 448 -0.49 19.51 -19.37
CA LEU A 448 -1.62 19.21 -18.46
C LEU A 448 -1.45 19.91 -17.10
N SER A 449 -0.23 19.92 -16.54
CA SER A 449 0.02 20.60 -15.26
C SER A 449 -0.26 22.10 -15.35
N ASN A 450 0.12 22.74 -16.47
CA ASN A 450 -0.15 24.15 -16.71
C ASN A 450 -1.65 24.41 -16.83
N VAL A 451 -2.42 23.48 -17.41
CA VAL A 451 -3.89 23.56 -17.44
C VAL A 451 -4.47 23.55 -16.03
N LEU A 452 -4.06 22.58 -15.20
CA LEU A 452 -4.63 22.38 -13.87
C LEU A 452 -4.26 23.52 -12.90
N TYR A 453 -3.07 24.09 -13.04
CA TYR A 453 -2.60 25.26 -12.26
C TYR A 453 -3.02 26.61 -12.85
N ASN A 454 -3.76 26.63 -13.96
CA ASN A 454 -4.16 27.84 -14.70
C ASN A 454 -2.97 28.75 -15.12
N GLY A 455 -1.83 28.16 -15.48
CA GLY A 455 -0.69 28.93 -15.99
C GLY A 455 0.64 28.17 -16.01
N PRO A 456 1.61 28.66 -16.80
CA PRO A 456 2.97 28.11 -16.81
C PRO A 456 3.65 28.28 -15.44
N VAL A 457 4.78 27.60 -15.27
CA VAL A 457 5.67 27.86 -14.14
C VAL A 457 6.21 29.29 -14.31
N PRO A 458 6.14 30.17 -13.30
CA PRO A 458 6.74 31.49 -13.39
C PRO A 458 8.23 31.36 -13.67
N GLU A 459 8.71 32.03 -14.73
CA GLU A 459 10.14 32.18 -14.96
C GLU A 459 10.75 33.00 -13.81
N ARG A 460 11.97 32.65 -13.40
CA ARG A 460 12.72 33.45 -12.44
C ARG A 460 12.87 34.84 -13.06
N ALA A 461 12.39 35.89 -12.38
CA ALA A 461 12.75 37.24 -12.73
C ALA A 461 14.28 37.29 -12.62
N GLU A 462 14.96 37.38 -13.76
CA GLU A 462 16.39 37.67 -13.75
C GLU A 462 16.52 39.00 -13.02
N ASP A 463 17.15 38.99 -11.86
CA ASP A 463 17.49 40.21 -11.12
C ASP A 463 18.41 41.02 -12.04
N THR A 464 17.84 41.97 -12.80
CA THR A 464 18.57 42.86 -13.70
C THR A 464 19.41 43.90 -12.94
N ASP A 465 19.50 43.80 -11.63
CA ASP A 465 20.33 44.65 -10.78
C ASP A 465 21.76 44.08 -10.75
N ASP A 466 22.58 44.35 -11.80
CA ASP A 466 24.05 44.47 -11.70
C ASP A 466 24.77 44.79 -13.03
N GLN A 467 24.13 45.51 -13.98
CA GLN A 467 24.82 45.93 -15.24
C GLN A 467 24.95 47.44 -15.47
N ASP A 468 24.77 48.28 -14.45
CA ASP A 468 25.11 49.72 -14.52
C ASP A 468 26.33 50.05 -13.65
N ASN A 469 27.53 49.64 -14.10
CA ASN A 469 28.77 50.37 -13.81
C ASN A 469 29.94 49.87 -14.67
N ASN A 470 29.96 50.21 -15.95
CA ASN A 470 31.22 50.63 -16.59
C ASN A 470 30.97 51.35 -17.92
N ASN A 471 30.97 52.68 -17.86
CA ASN A 471 31.12 53.53 -19.04
C ASN A 471 31.96 54.76 -18.68
N GLN A 472 33.22 54.79 -19.15
CA GLN A 472 34.09 55.94 -19.44
C GLN A 472 35.41 55.33 -19.98
N THR A 473 36.00 55.69 -21.14
CA THR A 473 36.06 56.99 -21.82
C THR A 473 36.64 56.84 -23.25
N THR A 474 36.02 57.54 -24.20
CA THR A 474 36.54 58.37 -25.32
C THR A 474 37.30 57.80 -26.54
N GLU A 475 36.83 58.30 -27.69
CA GLU A 475 37.28 58.27 -29.09
C GLU A 475 38.67 58.91 -29.35
N THR A 476 39.40 58.45 -30.39
CA THR A 476 39.77 59.20 -31.63
C THR A 476 40.81 58.43 -32.50
N ASP A 477 40.73 58.63 -33.84
CA ASP A 477 41.39 57.94 -34.97
C ASP A 477 42.93 58.20 -35.15
N PRO A 478 43.57 58.00 -36.35
CA PRO A 478 44.25 56.79 -36.85
C PRO A 478 45.76 56.99 -37.23
N ILE A 479 46.40 55.96 -37.82
CA ILE A 479 47.63 55.93 -38.66
C ILE A 479 48.92 55.29 -38.07
N GLN A 480 49.48 54.38 -38.89
CA GLN A 480 50.89 53.98 -39.14
C GLN A 480 51.60 52.81 -38.44
N GLU A 481 52.39 52.18 -39.33
CA GLU A 481 53.25 51.00 -39.27
C GLU A 481 54.50 51.10 -38.36
N PHE A 482 55.12 49.92 -38.22
CA PHE A 482 56.49 49.58 -37.81
C PHE A 482 56.82 49.50 -36.32
N GLY A 483 57.45 48.37 -35.95
CA GLY A 483 58.41 48.33 -34.85
C GLY A 483 58.41 47.04 -34.04
N GLU A 484 59.40 46.19 -34.29
CA GLU A 484 59.87 45.10 -33.44
C GLU A 484 60.21 45.58 -32.01
N GLY A 485 60.24 44.66 -31.02
CA GLY A 485 60.93 44.94 -29.76
C GLY A 485 60.56 44.03 -28.60
N ASP A 486 61.46 43.10 -28.29
CA ASP A 486 61.52 42.24 -27.12
C ASP A 486 61.62 42.99 -25.77
N ASP A 487 61.46 42.17 -24.72
CA ASP A 487 62.06 42.25 -23.38
C ASP A 487 61.26 42.80 -22.19
N GLN A 488 60.97 41.83 -21.29
CA GLN A 488 61.16 41.82 -19.83
C GLN A 488 61.02 43.14 -19.08
N TRP A 489 60.21 43.17 -18.01
CA TRP A 489 60.69 43.54 -16.65
C TRP A 489 59.72 43.01 -15.59
N GLU A 490 60.31 42.47 -14.53
CA GLU A 490 59.67 41.87 -13.35
C GLU A 490 59.02 42.90 -12.40
N ARG A 491 58.25 42.34 -11.44
CA ARG A 491 57.88 42.84 -10.10
C ARG A 491 56.59 43.65 -9.96
N GLY A 492 55.58 42.96 -9.40
CA GLY A 492 55.36 43.01 -7.95
C GLY A 492 53.97 43.46 -7.48
N SER A 493 53.55 42.86 -6.36
CA SER A 493 52.33 43.11 -5.54
C SER A 493 51.12 42.26 -5.93
N SER A 494 50.80 41.13 -5.30
CA SER A 494 50.53 40.80 -3.87
C SER A 494 49.11 41.16 -3.39
N SER A 495 48.23 40.17 -3.39
CA SER A 495 47.16 39.88 -2.40
C SER A 495 46.43 38.65 -2.92
N GLY A 496 46.24 37.53 -2.22
CA GLY A 496 46.29 37.23 -0.81
C GLY A 496 45.27 36.11 -0.60
N THR A 497 45.69 34.87 -0.78
CA THR A 497 44.89 33.67 -0.45
C THR A 497 45.85 32.57 0.04
N ASP A 498 46.38 32.76 1.24
CA ASP A 498 47.08 31.73 2.01
C ASP A 498 46.69 31.89 3.48
N GLU A 499 45.46 31.52 3.84
CA GLU A 499 45.06 31.46 5.26
C GLU A 499 43.93 30.45 5.58
N ILE A 500 43.82 29.33 4.85
CA ILE A 500 42.85 28.27 5.17
C ILE A 500 43.48 26.88 5.42
N ASP A 501 44.73 26.63 5.01
CA ASP A 501 45.37 25.31 5.21
C ASP A 501 46.22 25.17 6.48
N LYS A 502 46.04 26.04 7.48
CA LYS A 502 46.82 26.01 8.74
C LYS A 502 45.99 25.90 10.03
N ALA A 503 44.84 25.25 9.97
CA ALA A 503 43.97 25.03 11.13
C ALA A 503 43.54 23.57 11.38
N LEU A 504 44.23 22.57 10.81
CA LEU A 504 43.94 21.13 11.05
C LEU A 504 45.17 20.29 11.40
N GLY A 505 46.11 20.85 12.15
CA GLY A 505 47.28 20.12 12.62
C GLY A 505 47.68 20.55 14.01
N ASN A 506 46.93 20.13 15.04
CA ASN A 506 47.42 19.91 16.42
C ASN A 506 46.27 19.48 17.35
N LEU A 507 45.92 18.19 17.32
CA LEU A 507 45.35 17.49 18.47
C LEU A 507 46.08 16.15 18.59
N LYS A 508 47.20 16.17 19.31
CA LYS A 508 47.78 14.96 19.92
C LYS A 508 46.83 14.55 21.04
N LEU A 509 46.03 13.53 20.81
CA LEU A 509 45.43 12.73 21.88
C LEU A 509 46.34 11.51 22.07
N GLU A 510 47.12 11.54 23.15
CA GLU A 510 47.74 10.35 23.70
C GLU A 510 46.65 9.53 24.37
N ASP A 511 46.19 8.46 23.71
CA ASP A 511 45.39 7.43 24.38
C ASP A 511 46.31 6.33 24.91
N HIS A 512 46.40 6.31 26.23
CA HIS A 512 46.78 5.16 27.02
C HIS A 512 45.94 3.95 26.60
N VAL A 513 46.61 2.92 26.07
CA VAL A 513 46.06 1.56 26.01
C VAL A 513 45.89 1.08 27.46
N SER A 514 44.71 1.31 28.01
CA SER A 514 44.28 0.70 29.27
C SER A 514 43.88 -0.73 28.96
N THR A 515 44.72 -1.65 29.43
CA THR A 515 44.53 -3.08 29.48
C THR A 515 43.17 -3.40 30.10
N VAL A 516 42.18 -3.76 29.26
CA VAL A 516 40.93 -4.36 29.75
C VAL A 516 41.30 -5.75 30.28
N ALA A 517 41.20 -5.89 31.60
CA ALA A 517 41.29 -7.17 32.27
C ALA A 517 40.27 -8.13 31.66
N VAL A 518 40.77 -9.22 31.09
CA VAL A 518 40.00 -10.44 30.85
C VAL A 518 39.50 -10.89 32.23
N ILE A 519 38.20 -10.70 32.48
CA ILE A 519 37.54 -11.39 33.59
C ILE A 519 37.48 -12.86 33.17
N GLU A 520 38.43 -13.65 33.68
CA GLU A 520 38.31 -15.09 33.74
C GLU A 520 37.02 -15.42 34.51
N THR A 521 36.00 -15.88 33.79
CA THR A 521 34.87 -16.57 34.40
C THR A 521 35.41 -17.86 35.00
N LYS A 522 35.50 -17.87 36.33
CA LYS A 522 35.75 -19.04 37.17
C LYS A 522 34.89 -20.22 36.69
N PRO A 523 35.46 -21.40 36.39
CA PRO A 523 34.66 -22.56 36.02
C PRO A 523 33.81 -22.99 37.21
N GLU A 524 32.50 -23.14 36.99
CA GLU A 524 31.59 -23.80 37.92
C GLU A 524 32.06 -25.23 38.22
N PRO A 525 31.97 -25.69 39.48
CA PRO A 525 32.26 -27.07 39.81
C PRO A 525 31.25 -28.01 39.14
N PRO A 526 31.69 -29.19 38.67
CA PRO A 526 30.81 -30.15 38.01
C PRO A 526 29.71 -30.63 38.96
N ALA A 527 28.48 -30.65 38.46
CA ALA A 527 27.33 -31.20 39.15
C ALA A 527 27.58 -32.66 39.60
N PRO A 528 27.05 -33.08 40.77
CA PRO A 528 27.23 -34.43 41.26
C PRO A 528 26.60 -35.46 40.32
N ILE A 529 27.42 -36.45 39.93
CA ILE A 529 27.05 -37.60 39.12
C ILE A 529 25.93 -38.37 39.84
N ARG A 530 24.74 -38.41 39.24
CA ARG A 530 23.66 -39.32 39.65
C ARG A 530 24.00 -40.76 39.21
N PRO A 531 23.71 -41.77 40.05
CA PRO A 531 23.95 -43.16 39.72
C PRO A 531 23.06 -43.61 38.54
N SER A 532 23.70 -44.33 37.62
CA SER A 532 23.11 -44.95 36.44
C SER A 532 22.03 -45.96 36.80
N SER A 533 20.88 -45.85 36.11
CA SER A 533 19.83 -46.87 36.13
C SER A 533 20.24 -48.10 35.30
N PRO A 534 19.74 -49.30 35.63
CA PRO A 534 20.19 -50.55 35.03
C PRO A 534 19.73 -50.72 33.57
N ALA A 535 20.59 -51.36 32.78
CA ALA A 535 20.42 -51.61 31.36
C ALA A 535 19.18 -52.47 31.03
N PRO A 536 18.45 -52.17 29.93
CA PRO A 536 17.41 -53.06 29.42
C PRO A 536 18.02 -54.27 28.69
N LYS A 537 17.37 -55.42 28.87
CA LYS A 537 17.73 -56.70 28.25
C LYS A 537 17.67 -56.65 26.72
N ALA A 538 18.66 -57.28 26.10
CA ALA A 538 18.78 -57.47 24.65
C ALA A 538 17.56 -58.20 24.07
N THR A 539 16.99 -57.63 23.00
CA THR A 539 15.98 -58.27 22.14
C THR A 539 16.68 -58.68 20.85
N GLN A 540 16.36 -59.89 20.36
CA GLN A 540 17.01 -60.53 19.21
C GLN A 540 16.90 -59.73 17.89
N PRO A 541 17.87 -59.87 16.96
CA PRO A 541 17.81 -59.23 15.65
C PRO A 541 16.82 -59.95 14.72
N GLY A 542 15.87 -59.18 14.18
CA GLY A 542 15.01 -59.59 13.07
C GLY A 542 15.75 -59.58 11.72
N PRO A 543 15.14 -60.15 10.66
CA PRO A 543 15.81 -60.40 9.39
C PRO A 543 16.09 -59.10 8.60
N ILE A 544 17.23 -59.13 7.92
CA ILE A 544 17.81 -58.07 7.08
C ILE A 544 16.92 -57.82 5.85
N PRO A 545 16.55 -56.58 5.52
CA PRO A 545 15.86 -56.27 4.27
C PRO A 545 16.83 -56.28 3.07
N GLU A 546 16.36 -56.87 1.96
CA GLU A 546 17.04 -56.97 0.67
C GLU A 546 17.47 -55.62 0.08
N ALA A 547 18.61 -55.63 -0.60
CA ALA A 547 19.23 -54.47 -1.23
C ALA A 547 18.42 -53.92 -2.42
N PRO A 548 18.45 -52.60 -2.69
CA PRO A 548 17.75 -52.01 -3.82
C PRO A 548 18.42 -52.36 -5.15
N LEU A 549 17.62 -52.82 -6.12
CA LEU A 549 18.05 -53.05 -7.50
C LEU A 549 18.48 -51.74 -8.21
N PRO A 550 19.42 -51.82 -9.16
CA PRO A 550 19.95 -50.65 -9.86
C PRO A 550 18.92 -50.04 -10.83
N ARG A 551 18.84 -48.71 -10.83
CA ARG A 551 17.96 -47.91 -11.71
C ARG A 551 18.39 -48.03 -13.18
N GLN A 552 17.46 -48.41 -14.05
CA GLN A 552 17.63 -48.35 -15.50
C GLN A 552 17.50 -46.92 -16.04
N PRO A 553 18.19 -46.57 -17.14
CA PRO A 553 18.16 -45.23 -17.71
C PRO A 553 16.85 -44.95 -18.48
N LEU A 554 16.29 -43.76 -18.27
CA LEU A 554 15.11 -43.26 -18.96
C LEU A 554 15.32 -43.19 -20.49
N ARG A 555 14.54 -43.99 -21.23
CA ARG A 555 14.37 -43.83 -22.68
C ARG A 555 13.51 -42.59 -22.97
N LYS A 556 14.07 -41.65 -23.75
CA LYS A 556 13.37 -40.50 -24.33
C LYS A 556 12.23 -40.99 -25.23
N ARG A 557 10.98 -40.65 -24.91
CA ARG A 557 9.82 -40.86 -25.80
C ARG A 557 9.76 -39.73 -26.83
N LYS A 558 9.76 -40.10 -28.11
CA LYS A 558 9.38 -39.23 -29.24
C LYS A 558 7.92 -38.80 -29.07
N ARG A 559 7.63 -37.52 -29.25
CA ARG A 559 6.27 -36.99 -29.39
C ARG A 559 5.80 -37.23 -30.82
N GLU A 560 4.68 -37.93 -30.98
CA GLU A 560 3.91 -37.98 -32.22
C GLU A 560 2.77 -36.93 -32.18
N PRO A 561 2.35 -36.39 -33.34
CA PRO A 561 1.35 -35.33 -33.40
C PRO A 561 -0.07 -35.89 -33.19
N ILE A 562 -0.84 -35.22 -32.34
CA ILE A 562 -2.26 -35.51 -32.10
C ILE A 562 -3.06 -34.94 -33.28
N VAL A 563 -3.67 -35.82 -34.07
CA VAL A 563 -4.70 -35.48 -35.06
C VAL A 563 -6.06 -35.59 -34.37
N HIS A 564 -6.79 -34.48 -34.28
CA HIS A 564 -8.18 -34.49 -33.83
C HIS A 564 -9.07 -34.98 -34.97
N VAL A 565 -9.64 -36.18 -34.81
CA VAL A 565 -10.73 -36.70 -35.64
C VAL A 565 -12.05 -36.21 -35.03
N TRP A 566 -12.87 -35.55 -35.85
CA TRP A 566 -14.20 -35.06 -35.50
C TRP A 566 -15.21 -36.13 -35.90
N GLU A 567 -15.91 -36.73 -34.93
CA GLU A 567 -17.03 -37.64 -35.20
C GLU A 567 -18.37 -36.88 -35.05
N PRO A 568 -19.29 -36.97 -36.04
CA PRO A 568 -20.60 -36.36 -35.93
C PRO A 568 -21.56 -37.20 -35.07
N PRO A 569 -22.57 -36.57 -34.44
CA PRO A 569 -23.51 -37.27 -33.58
C PRO A 569 -24.48 -38.14 -34.37
N THR A 570 -24.62 -39.38 -33.93
CA THR A 570 -25.64 -40.34 -34.34
C THR A 570 -27.02 -39.94 -33.79
N THR A 571 -27.95 -39.62 -34.69
CA THR A 571 -29.38 -39.91 -34.56
C THR A 571 -29.55 -41.42 -34.73
N THR A 572 -30.38 -42.20 -34.05
CA THR A 572 -31.82 -42.18 -33.72
C THR A 572 -32.03 -43.21 -32.57
N ASP A 573 -33.17 -43.54 -31.96
CA ASP A 573 -34.61 -43.52 -32.23
C ASP A 573 -35.36 -43.48 -30.88
#